data_AF-A0A937TSN9-F1
#
_entry.id   AF-A0A937TSN9-F1
#
_cell.length_a   1.000
_cell.length_b   1.000
_cell.length_c   1.000
_cell.angle_alpha   90.00
_cell.angle_beta   90.00
_cell.angle_gamma   90.00
#
_symmetry.space_group_name_H-M   'P 1'
#
loop_
_entity.id
_entity.type
_entity.pdbx_description
1 polymer ?
#
loop_
_entity_poly.entity_id
_entity_poly.type
_entity_poly.pdbx_seq_one_letter_code
_entity_poly.pdbx_strand_id
1 'polypeptide(L)'
;MPAKYHIHTEPAPPRVRPVGKLGIVDWREDCAGCHNCVKRGCVYGFYRDEADTLRGETGYLDYIYQCKGCLTCVQDCTKGILTRVMNPEYERLGDVYYTPEIVLSTWFQAETGRIPVSGAGYGGPFSGRGFDAMWTDMSEIVRPTRDGIHGREYINTSVDVGRKLAHLSFAESQLGVSPPPLVESPMPVMFDVVPPRWRRGKVVSSIARAAGEIGLLSVIRERDLPPGTS
;
A
#
# COMPACT_ATOMS: atom_id res chain seq x y z
N MET A 1 15.67 -2.62 27.43
CA MET A 1 14.39 -2.34 26.75
C MET A 1 14.12 -3.50 25.81
N PRO A 2 12.89 -4.02 25.71
CA PRO A 2 12.57 -5.04 24.70
C PRO A 2 12.94 -4.51 23.31
N ALA A 3 13.37 -5.41 22.42
CA ALA A 3 13.72 -5.03 21.05
C ALA A 3 12.52 -4.36 20.38
N LYS A 4 12.74 -3.22 19.72
CA LYS A 4 11.67 -2.54 18.98
C LYS A 4 11.23 -3.47 17.84
N TYR A 5 9.98 -3.92 17.90
CA TYR A 5 9.40 -4.69 16.82
C TYR A 5 9.40 -3.83 15.54
N HIS A 6 10.02 -4.35 14.48
CA HIS A 6 10.13 -3.66 13.21
C HIS A 6 10.05 -4.68 12.09
N ILE A 7 9.19 -4.41 11.12
CA ILE A 7 9.10 -5.21 9.90
C ILE A 7 10.09 -4.63 8.91
N HIS A 8 11.09 -5.44 8.55
CA HIS A 8 11.97 -5.12 7.44
C HIS A 8 11.23 -5.38 6.12
N THR A 9 11.08 -4.34 5.31
CA THR A 9 10.43 -4.41 4.01
C THR A 9 11.41 -4.03 2.91
N GLU A 10 11.37 -4.76 1.81
CA GLU A 10 12.06 -4.39 0.58
C GLU A 10 11.02 -4.18 -0.53
N PRO A 11 11.23 -3.20 -1.43
CA PRO A 11 10.34 -3.03 -2.58
C PRO A 11 10.30 -4.32 -3.41
N ALA A 12 9.09 -4.81 -3.68
CA ALA A 12 8.83 -5.99 -4.47
C ALA A 12 8.11 -5.59 -5.77
N PRO A 13 8.77 -5.65 -6.94
CA PRO A 13 8.16 -5.21 -8.18
C PRO A 13 6.90 -6.03 -8.48
N PRO A 14 5.86 -5.39 -9.03
CA PRO A 14 4.60 -6.07 -9.31
C PRO A 14 4.80 -7.06 -10.46
N ARG A 15 4.13 -8.22 -10.35
CA ARG A 15 4.19 -9.26 -11.40
C ARG A 15 3.53 -8.84 -12.71
N VAL A 16 2.56 -7.93 -12.60
CA VAL A 16 1.82 -7.36 -13.71
C VAL A 16 1.97 -5.85 -13.60
N ARG A 17 2.13 -5.19 -14.73
CA ARG A 17 2.20 -3.75 -14.79
C ARG A 17 0.96 -3.10 -14.14
N PRO A 18 1.12 -2.17 -13.19
CA PRO A 18 0.00 -1.43 -12.65
C PRO A 18 -0.64 -0.53 -13.71
N VAL A 19 -1.97 -0.53 -13.74
CA VAL A 19 -2.76 0.36 -14.61
C VAL A 19 -2.70 1.77 -14.04
N GLY A 20 -1.93 2.65 -14.66
CA GLY A 20 -1.72 4.00 -14.14
C GLY A 20 -2.85 4.98 -14.51
N LYS A 21 -2.97 6.06 -13.71
CA LYS A 21 -4.10 7.01 -13.74
C LYS A 21 -4.07 7.99 -14.90
N LEU A 22 -2.90 8.51 -15.25
CA LEU A 22 -2.74 9.64 -16.17
C LEU A 22 -1.73 9.30 -17.26
N GLY A 23 -2.02 9.78 -18.47
CA GLY A 23 -1.12 9.70 -19.61
C GLY A 23 -0.99 11.04 -20.30
N ILE A 24 -0.06 11.12 -21.24
CA ILE A 24 0.03 12.24 -22.18
C ILE A 24 -0.24 11.69 -23.57
N VAL A 25 -1.16 12.34 -24.28
CA VAL A 25 -1.38 12.10 -25.73
C VAL A 25 -0.70 13.22 -26.49
N ASP A 26 0.06 12.86 -27.53
CA ASP A 26 0.75 13.79 -28.42
C ASP A 26 0.14 13.79 -29.84
N TRP A 27 -0.28 14.96 -30.32
CA TRP A 27 -0.68 15.11 -31.72
C TRP A 27 0.54 15.38 -32.60
N ARG A 28 1.22 14.30 -33.03
CA ARG A 28 2.54 14.40 -33.68
C ARG A 28 2.54 15.14 -35.01
N GLU A 29 1.42 15.19 -35.71
CA GLU A 29 1.29 15.86 -37.01
C GLU A 29 1.60 17.36 -36.91
N ASP A 30 1.27 17.99 -35.79
CA ASP A 30 1.51 19.42 -35.54
C ASP A 30 2.81 19.69 -34.75
N CYS A 31 3.65 18.67 -34.58
CA CYS A 31 4.91 18.80 -33.84
C CYS A 31 5.94 19.62 -34.61
N ALA A 32 6.48 20.66 -33.98
CA ALA A 32 7.52 21.50 -34.57
C ALA A 32 8.94 20.88 -34.54
N GLY A 33 9.13 19.67 -34.02
CA GLY A 33 10.44 19.01 -33.99
C GLY A 33 11.52 19.78 -33.22
N CYS A 34 11.15 20.44 -32.10
CA CYS A 34 12.04 21.35 -31.39
C CYS A 34 13.35 20.69 -30.94
N HIS A 35 14.47 21.39 -31.15
CA HIS A 35 15.80 20.93 -30.71
C HIS A 35 15.85 20.66 -29.19
N ASN A 36 15.23 21.55 -28.40
CA ASN A 36 15.03 21.43 -26.96
C ASN A 36 13.57 21.07 -26.64
N CYS A 37 13.18 19.85 -26.98
CA CYS A 37 11.82 19.37 -26.73
C CYS A 37 11.50 19.30 -25.22
N VAL A 38 10.36 19.86 -24.81
CA VAL A 38 9.90 19.89 -23.41
C VAL A 38 9.72 18.52 -22.78
N LYS A 39 9.51 17.47 -23.60
CA LYS A 39 9.47 16.09 -23.12
C LYS A 39 10.76 15.68 -22.40
N ARG A 40 11.92 16.22 -22.81
CA ARG A 40 13.21 15.97 -22.15
C ARG A 40 13.31 16.59 -20.75
N GLY A 41 12.51 17.63 -20.47
CA GLY A 41 12.45 18.32 -19.19
C GLY A 41 11.50 17.68 -18.17
N CYS A 42 10.94 16.50 -18.45
CA CYS A 42 10.05 15.84 -17.49
C CYS A 42 10.79 15.45 -16.21
N VAL A 43 10.46 16.11 -15.10
CA VAL A 43 11.08 15.90 -13.78
C VAL A 43 10.93 14.48 -13.25
N TYR A 44 9.91 13.74 -13.70
CA TYR A 44 9.66 12.35 -13.32
C TYR A 44 10.25 11.32 -14.28
N GLY A 45 11.00 11.73 -15.29
CA GLY A 45 11.59 10.79 -16.25
C GLY A 45 10.61 10.07 -17.18
N PHE A 46 9.29 10.32 -17.07
CA PHE A 46 8.21 9.64 -17.80
C PHE A 46 8.54 9.29 -19.26
N TYR A 47 8.90 10.28 -20.08
CA TYR A 47 9.14 10.06 -21.52
C TYR A 47 10.41 9.26 -21.81
N ARG A 48 11.42 9.34 -20.92
CA ARG A 48 12.63 8.52 -21.05
C ARG A 48 12.32 7.08 -20.71
N ASP A 49 11.64 6.86 -19.59
CA ASP A 49 11.27 5.54 -19.12
C ASP A 49 10.29 4.87 -20.12
N GLU A 50 9.37 5.64 -20.70
CA GLU A 50 8.50 5.21 -21.79
C GLU A 50 9.31 4.79 -23.03
N ALA A 51 10.24 5.64 -23.50
CA ALA A 51 11.07 5.34 -24.65
C ALA A 51 11.96 4.10 -24.44
N ASP A 52 12.53 3.93 -23.25
CA ASP A 52 13.36 2.77 -22.93
C ASP A 52 12.52 1.49 -22.85
N THR A 53 11.30 1.57 -22.31
CA THR A 53 10.36 0.44 -22.27
C THR A 53 9.95 0.01 -23.67
N LEU A 54 9.54 0.97 -24.51
CA LEU A 54 9.10 0.70 -25.89
C LEU A 54 10.21 0.12 -26.78
N ARG A 55 11.49 0.37 -26.46
CA ARG A 55 12.62 -0.27 -27.16
C ARG A 55 12.79 -1.75 -26.81
N GLY A 56 12.45 -2.15 -25.58
CA GLY A 56 12.61 -3.51 -25.09
C GLY A 56 11.38 -4.40 -25.30
N GLU A 57 10.21 -3.82 -25.54
CA GLU A 57 8.95 -4.54 -25.62
C GLU A 57 8.68 -5.08 -27.03
N THR A 58 8.53 -6.41 -27.14
CA THR A 58 8.16 -7.08 -28.39
C THR A 58 6.67 -7.43 -28.33
N GLY A 59 5.81 -6.59 -28.89
CA GLY A 59 4.36 -6.79 -28.80
C GLY A 59 3.52 -5.58 -29.21
N TYR A 60 2.24 -5.60 -28.82
CA TYR A 60 1.33 -4.47 -28.97
C TYR A 60 1.82 -3.30 -28.11
N LEU A 61 1.92 -2.09 -28.66
CA LEU A 61 2.25 -0.89 -27.87
C LEU A 61 1.12 -0.64 -26.87
N ASP A 62 1.39 -0.94 -25.60
CA ASP A 62 0.53 -0.54 -24.50
C ASP A 62 0.94 0.88 -24.06
N TYR A 63 -0.03 1.80 -24.02
CA TYR A 63 0.24 3.18 -23.62
C TYR A 63 0.71 3.22 -22.16
N ILE A 64 1.80 3.92 -21.92
CA ILE A 64 2.43 3.99 -20.60
C ILE A 64 1.70 5.06 -19.78
N TYR A 65 0.69 4.69 -19.01
CA TYR A 65 -0.11 5.65 -18.21
C TYR A 65 0.50 6.00 -16.84
N GLN A 66 1.80 6.27 -16.78
CA GLN A 66 2.54 6.52 -15.52
C GLN A 66 2.77 8.01 -15.21
N CYS A 67 2.12 8.93 -15.94
CA CYS A 67 2.29 10.36 -15.74
C CYS A 67 1.88 10.79 -14.33
N LYS A 68 2.69 11.63 -13.66
CA LYS A 68 2.38 12.19 -12.33
C LYS A 68 1.58 13.49 -12.37
N GLY A 69 1.28 14.00 -13.57
CA GLY A 69 0.34 15.11 -13.75
C GLY A 69 0.87 16.50 -13.34
N CYS A 70 2.18 16.76 -13.37
CA CYS A 70 2.74 18.08 -13.05
C CYS A 70 2.50 19.17 -14.10
N LEU A 71 1.97 18.81 -15.27
CA LEU A 71 1.60 19.72 -16.37
C LEU A 71 2.72 20.53 -17.04
N THR A 72 3.97 20.45 -16.56
CA THR A 72 5.13 21.17 -17.15
C THR A 72 5.24 20.97 -18.67
N CYS A 73 5.21 19.71 -19.13
CA CYS A 73 5.30 19.44 -20.57
C CYS A 73 4.10 19.94 -21.38
N VAL A 74 2.91 20.00 -20.77
CA VAL A 74 1.69 20.51 -21.41
C VAL A 74 1.78 22.03 -21.55
N GLN A 75 2.20 22.72 -20.49
CA GLN A 75 2.29 24.18 -20.44
C GLN A 75 3.43 24.74 -21.29
N ASP A 76 4.59 24.10 -21.28
CA ASP A 76 5.79 24.63 -21.94
C ASP A 76 5.87 24.25 -23.43
N CYS A 77 4.98 23.38 -23.90
CA CYS A 77 4.96 22.99 -25.31
C CYS A 77 4.62 24.19 -26.19
N THR A 78 5.59 24.64 -27.00
CA THR A 78 5.44 25.81 -27.87
C THR A 78 4.29 25.71 -28.88
N LYS A 79 3.92 24.49 -29.27
CA LYS A 79 2.77 24.20 -30.15
C LYS A 79 1.51 23.75 -29.41
N GLY A 80 1.57 23.55 -28.09
CA GLY A 80 0.42 23.10 -27.31
C GLY A 80 -0.12 21.72 -27.68
N ILE A 81 0.69 20.84 -28.28
CA ILE A 81 0.23 19.54 -28.82
C ILE A 81 0.15 18.41 -27.79
N LEU A 82 0.61 18.66 -26.55
CA LEU A 82 0.65 17.67 -25.49
C LEU A 82 -0.56 17.86 -24.59
N THR A 83 -1.40 16.84 -24.49
CA THR A 83 -2.60 16.87 -23.65
C THR A 83 -2.53 15.80 -22.57
N ARG A 84 -2.75 16.19 -21.32
CA ARG A 84 -2.93 15.24 -20.23
C ARG A 84 -4.31 14.61 -20.33
N VAL A 85 -4.35 13.29 -20.40
CA VAL A 85 -5.59 12.52 -20.45
C VAL A 85 -5.69 11.61 -19.24
N MET A 86 -6.93 11.26 -18.87
CA MET A 86 -7.16 10.16 -17.94
C MET A 86 -7.10 8.84 -18.69
N ASN A 87 -6.57 7.80 -18.05
CA ASN A 87 -6.55 6.47 -18.62
C ASN A 87 -7.96 5.82 -18.54
N PRO A 88 -8.60 5.46 -19.66
CA PRO A 88 -9.90 4.79 -19.62
C PRO A 88 -9.86 3.42 -18.93
N GLU A 89 -8.71 2.72 -18.92
CA GLU A 89 -8.57 1.47 -18.18
C GLU A 89 -8.55 1.69 -16.67
N TYR A 90 -7.96 2.79 -16.22
CA TYR A 90 -7.98 3.18 -14.81
C TYR A 90 -9.41 3.44 -14.34
N GLU A 91 -10.22 4.15 -15.13
CA GLU A 91 -11.63 4.43 -14.79
C GLU A 91 -12.47 3.14 -14.65
N ARG A 92 -12.07 2.08 -15.37
CA ARG A 92 -12.73 0.76 -15.31
C ARG A 92 -12.27 -0.12 -14.16
N LEU A 93 -11.27 0.29 -13.37
CA LEU A 93 -10.78 -0.51 -12.25
C LEU A 93 -11.78 -0.55 -11.09
N GLY A 94 -11.83 -1.70 -10.44
CA GLY A 94 -12.51 -1.84 -9.15
C GLY A 94 -14.02 -1.94 -9.25
N ASP A 95 -14.71 -1.45 -8.22
CA ASP A 95 -16.16 -1.49 -8.09
C ASP A 95 -16.70 -0.29 -7.27
N VAL A 96 -17.97 -0.35 -6.86
CA VAL A 96 -18.64 0.70 -6.07
C VAL A 96 -17.99 0.98 -4.71
N TYR A 97 -17.22 0.05 -4.17
CA TYR A 97 -16.50 0.19 -2.90
C TYR A 97 -15.00 0.32 -3.13
N TYR A 98 -14.40 -0.61 -3.86
CA TYR A 98 -12.99 -0.55 -4.25
C TYR A 98 -12.83 0.36 -5.45
N THR A 99 -12.75 1.67 -5.21
CA THR A 99 -12.53 2.64 -6.29
C THR A 99 -11.16 2.44 -6.96
N PRO A 100 -10.96 2.92 -8.20
CA PRO A 100 -9.65 2.89 -8.86
C PRO A 100 -8.51 3.45 -8.01
N GLU A 101 -8.78 4.48 -7.21
CA GLU A 101 -7.82 5.10 -6.31
C GLU A 101 -7.45 4.20 -5.12
N ILE A 102 -8.42 3.49 -4.54
CA ILE A 102 -8.15 2.47 -3.51
C ILE A 102 -7.31 1.34 -4.08
N VAL A 103 -7.60 0.89 -5.30
CA VAL A 103 -6.82 -0.17 -5.97
C VAL A 103 -5.38 0.27 -6.20
N LEU A 104 -5.15 1.46 -6.78
CA LEU A 104 -3.81 1.99 -7.02
C LEU A 104 -3.01 2.20 -5.73
N SER A 105 -3.62 2.78 -4.70
CA SER A 105 -2.96 3.01 -3.41
C SER A 105 -2.63 1.70 -2.70
N THR A 106 -3.48 0.68 -2.83
CA THR A 106 -3.21 -0.67 -2.31
C THR A 106 -2.05 -1.32 -3.07
N TRP A 107 -2.00 -1.20 -4.40
CA TRP A 107 -0.85 -1.68 -5.18
C TRP A 107 0.44 -0.98 -4.80
N PHE A 108 0.44 0.35 -4.65
CA PHE A 108 1.62 1.10 -4.21
C PHE A 108 2.13 0.64 -2.85
N GLN A 109 1.23 0.43 -1.88
CA GLN A 109 1.59 -0.08 -0.55
C GLN A 109 2.17 -1.50 -0.62
N ALA A 110 1.57 -2.38 -1.43
CA ALA A 110 2.04 -3.75 -1.61
C ALA A 110 3.41 -3.82 -2.31
N GLU A 111 3.66 -2.94 -3.29
CA GLU A 111 4.93 -2.87 -4.01
C GLU A 111 6.05 -2.27 -3.17
N THR A 112 5.77 -1.18 -2.45
CA THR A 112 6.82 -0.37 -1.81
C THR A 112 6.97 -0.62 -0.31
N GLY A 113 5.96 -1.19 0.35
CA GLY A 113 5.88 -1.26 1.81
C GLY A 113 5.73 0.12 2.48
N ARG A 114 5.37 1.17 1.73
CA ARG A 114 5.29 2.56 2.21
C ARG A 114 3.86 3.07 2.28
N ILE A 115 3.65 4.00 3.21
CA ILE A 115 2.39 4.74 3.32
C ILE A 115 2.27 5.69 2.12
N PRO A 116 1.12 5.70 1.40
CA PRO A 116 0.90 6.62 0.30
C PRO A 116 0.79 8.04 0.86
N VAL A 117 1.60 8.96 0.32
CA VAL A 117 1.59 10.37 0.71
C VAL A 117 1.14 11.21 -0.48
N SER A 118 0.15 12.08 -0.26
CA SER A 118 -0.34 13.05 -1.24
C SER A 118 -0.14 14.48 -0.75
N GLY A 119 0.00 15.41 -1.69
CA GLY A 119 -0.09 16.85 -1.42
C GLY A 119 -1.50 17.40 -1.69
N ALA A 120 -1.71 18.67 -1.38
CA ALA A 120 -2.97 19.41 -1.64
C ALA A 120 -4.20 19.02 -0.79
N GLY A 121 -3.98 18.38 0.37
CA GLY A 121 -5.03 18.08 1.34
C GLY A 121 -5.76 16.76 1.08
N TYR A 122 -6.87 16.55 1.81
CA TYR A 122 -7.69 15.35 1.68
C TYR A 122 -8.71 15.51 0.55
N GLY A 123 -8.56 14.72 -0.52
CA GLY A 123 -9.45 14.72 -1.68
C GLY A 123 -10.57 13.68 -1.64
N GLY A 124 -10.69 12.93 -0.53
CA GLY A 124 -11.73 11.93 -0.34
C GLY A 124 -13.06 12.52 0.15
N PRO A 125 -14.08 11.68 0.35
CA PRO A 125 -15.38 12.12 0.86
C PRO A 125 -15.25 12.63 2.30
N PHE A 126 -15.85 13.79 2.62
CA PHE A 126 -15.83 14.33 3.98
C PHE A 126 -16.42 13.35 5.03
N SER A 127 -17.43 12.56 4.64
CA SER A 127 -17.97 11.48 5.45
C SER A 127 -18.60 10.40 4.56
N GLY A 128 -18.79 9.20 5.08
CA GLY A 128 -19.35 8.07 4.35
C GLY A 128 -19.81 6.92 5.26
N ARG A 129 -19.78 5.71 4.73
CA ARG A 129 -20.16 4.48 5.45
C ARG A 129 -18.94 3.84 6.13
N GLY A 130 -19.16 3.09 7.21
CA GLY A 130 -18.09 2.34 7.86
C GLY A 130 -17.01 3.25 8.43
N PHE A 131 -15.75 3.06 8.00
CA PHE A 131 -14.62 3.87 8.47
C PHE A 131 -14.68 5.33 7.99
N ASP A 132 -15.33 5.62 6.86
CA ASP A 132 -15.49 7.01 6.39
C ASP A 132 -16.44 7.83 7.29
N ALA A 133 -17.15 7.19 8.23
CA ALA A 133 -17.94 7.87 9.25
C ALA A 133 -17.12 8.22 10.51
N MET A 134 -15.87 7.76 10.60
CA MET A 134 -15.04 7.86 11.80
C MET A 134 -13.94 8.91 11.59
N TRP A 135 -13.80 9.79 12.58
CA TRP A 135 -12.71 10.76 12.64
C TRP A 135 -11.77 10.34 13.77
N THR A 136 -10.48 10.25 13.46
CA THR A 136 -9.46 10.01 14.50
C THR A 136 -9.24 11.29 15.28
N ASP A 137 -9.45 11.23 16.59
CA ASP A 137 -9.16 12.34 17.48
C ASP A 137 -7.65 12.63 17.53
N MET A 138 -7.30 13.89 17.78
CA MET A 138 -5.92 14.33 17.97
C MET A 138 -5.86 15.33 19.12
N SER A 139 -4.95 15.08 20.06
CA SER A 139 -4.65 16.06 21.11
C SER A 139 -3.76 17.16 20.54
N GLU A 140 -4.27 18.38 20.46
CA GLU A 140 -3.49 19.55 20.02
C GLU A 140 -2.62 20.12 21.16
N ILE A 141 -3.23 20.43 22.30
CA ILE A 141 -2.55 21.16 23.40
C ILE A 141 -2.35 20.29 24.64
N VAL A 142 -3.38 19.54 25.04
CA VAL A 142 -3.46 18.93 26.38
C VAL A 142 -2.43 17.83 26.59
N ARG A 143 -2.07 17.10 25.53
CA ARG A 143 -1.04 16.05 25.58
C ARG A 143 -0.17 16.14 24.33
N PRO A 144 1.17 16.19 24.47
CA PRO A 144 2.04 16.21 23.30
C PRO A 144 1.86 14.94 22.49
N THR A 145 1.78 15.08 21.17
CA THR A 145 1.66 13.95 20.24
C THR A 145 2.94 13.13 20.24
N ARG A 146 2.80 11.82 20.33
CA ARG A 146 3.93 10.89 20.30
C ARG A 146 4.48 10.75 18.89
N ASP A 147 5.79 10.79 18.74
CA ASP A 147 6.45 10.53 17.46
C ASP A 147 6.71 9.03 17.26
N GLY A 148 5.87 8.40 16.45
CA GLY A 148 6.00 6.98 16.10
C GLY A 148 7.07 6.67 15.04
N ILE A 149 7.53 7.67 14.28
CA ILE A 149 8.43 7.48 13.13
C ILE A 149 9.89 7.66 13.55
N HIS A 150 10.23 8.81 14.13
CA HIS A 150 11.63 9.11 14.48
C HIS A 150 12.00 8.71 15.91
N GLY A 151 11.08 8.06 16.64
CA GLY A 151 11.41 7.21 17.78
C GLY A 151 11.83 7.95 19.04
N ARG A 152 11.33 9.18 19.26
CA ARG A 152 11.46 9.84 20.57
C ARG A 152 10.81 9.00 21.68
N GLU A 153 9.81 8.20 21.33
CA GLU A 153 9.08 7.33 22.26
C GLU A 153 8.84 5.95 21.65
N TYR A 154 8.86 4.91 22.49
CA TYR A 154 8.55 3.54 22.08
C TYR A 154 7.04 3.31 22.11
N ILE A 155 6.44 3.04 20.95
CA ILE A 155 5.06 2.58 20.82
C ILE A 155 5.09 1.06 20.71
N ASN A 156 4.52 0.37 21.70
CA ASN A 156 4.29 -1.07 21.62
C ASN A 156 2.95 -1.33 20.93
N THR A 157 2.97 -2.07 19.84
CA THR A 157 1.78 -2.50 19.09
C THR A 157 1.30 -3.89 19.50
N SER A 158 1.98 -4.58 20.41
CA SER A 158 1.62 -5.94 20.78
C SER A 158 0.25 -6.01 21.44
N VAL A 159 -0.46 -7.09 21.13
CA VAL A 159 -1.80 -7.37 21.63
C VAL A 159 -1.91 -8.80 22.09
N ASP A 160 -2.65 -9.02 23.17
CA ASP A 160 -2.96 -10.37 23.64
C ASP A 160 -4.28 -10.85 23.03
N VAL A 161 -4.26 -12.09 22.53
CA VAL A 161 -5.43 -12.81 22.06
C VAL A 161 -5.79 -13.88 23.08
N GLY A 162 -6.94 -13.70 23.72
CA GLY A 162 -7.49 -14.65 24.68
C GLY A 162 -8.26 -13.99 25.82
N ARG A 163 -8.74 -14.82 26.75
CA ARG A 163 -9.51 -14.36 27.92
C ARG A 163 -8.58 -13.68 28.91
N LYS A 164 -8.97 -12.50 29.42
CA LYS A 164 -8.30 -11.87 30.58
C LYS A 164 -9.14 -12.05 31.83
N LEU A 165 -8.48 -12.10 32.99
CA LEU A 165 -9.15 -12.04 34.28
C LEU A 165 -9.75 -10.63 34.47
N ALA A 166 -10.97 -10.53 34.99
CA ALA A 166 -11.62 -9.23 35.22
C ALA A 166 -10.93 -8.43 36.33
N HIS A 167 -10.33 -9.13 37.30
CA HIS A 167 -9.55 -8.58 38.39
C HIS A 167 -8.52 -9.63 38.86
N LEU A 168 -7.46 -9.17 39.51
CA LEU A 168 -6.49 -10.03 40.16
C LEU A 168 -6.96 -10.34 41.58
N SER A 169 -6.84 -11.60 42.00
CA SER A 169 -7.14 -12.04 43.37
C SER A 169 -5.89 -12.66 43.96
N PHE A 170 -5.53 -12.25 45.17
CA PHE A 170 -4.32 -12.71 45.85
C PHE A 170 -4.66 -13.33 47.20
N ALA A 171 -4.06 -14.48 47.50
CA ALA A 171 -4.06 -15.13 48.80
C ALA A 171 -2.60 -15.42 49.18
N GLU A 172 -2.20 -15.05 50.40
CA GLU A 172 -0.81 -15.26 50.87
C GLU A 172 0.26 -14.70 49.92
N SER A 173 -0.02 -13.53 49.30
CA SER A 173 0.84 -12.89 48.28
C SER A 173 1.03 -13.70 46.99
N GLN A 174 0.23 -14.74 46.76
CA GLN A 174 0.18 -15.50 45.51
C GLN A 174 -1.13 -15.25 44.77
N LEU A 175 -1.08 -15.33 43.44
CA LEU A 175 -2.28 -15.20 42.62
C LEU A 175 -3.20 -16.41 42.91
N GLY A 176 -4.39 -16.15 43.44
CA GLY A 176 -5.34 -17.18 43.86
C GLY A 176 -6.07 -17.88 42.71
N VAL A 177 -5.70 -17.56 41.46
CA VAL A 177 -6.26 -18.14 40.24
C VAL A 177 -5.15 -18.42 39.23
N SER A 178 -5.29 -19.51 38.47
CA SER A 178 -4.43 -19.76 37.32
C SER A 178 -4.90 -18.88 36.15
N PRO A 179 -4.04 -18.01 35.59
CA PRO A 179 -4.41 -17.22 34.42
C PRO A 179 -4.76 -18.13 33.23
N PRO A 180 -5.83 -17.84 32.47
CA PRO A 180 -6.09 -18.54 31.23
C PRO A 180 -4.94 -18.33 30.22
N PRO A 181 -4.75 -19.24 29.26
CA PRO A 181 -3.74 -19.09 28.23
C PRO A 181 -4.02 -17.85 27.37
N LEU A 182 -2.95 -17.11 27.06
CA LEU A 182 -2.97 -15.94 26.16
C LEU A 182 -1.92 -16.16 25.06
N VAL A 183 -2.25 -15.71 23.86
CA VAL A 183 -1.33 -15.66 22.72
C VAL A 183 -0.97 -14.20 22.46
N GLU A 184 0.30 -13.85 22.54
CA GLU A 184 0.75 -12.50 22.19
C GLU A 184 0.97 -12.40 20.67
N SER A 185 0.47 -11.32 20.06
CA SER A 185 0.71 -10.95 18.66
C SER A 185 1.44 -9.60 18.62
N PRO A 186 2.54 -9.43 17.86
CA PRO A 186 3.27 -8.17 17.78
C PRO A 186 2.48 -6.96 17.26
N MET A 187 1.39 -7.19 16.52
CA MET A 187 0.44 -6.15 16.10
C MET A 187 -0.99 -6.70 15.95
N PRO A 188 -2.02 -5.85 15.97
CA PRO A 188 -3.43 -6.27 15.85
C PRO A 188 -3.83 -6.58 14.40
N VAL A 189 -3.02 -7.39 13.70
CA VAL A 189 -3.26 -7.82 12.31
C VAL A 189 -2.97 -9.31 12.23
N MET A 190 -3.79 -10.03 11.46
CA MET A 190 -3.58 -11.43 11.12
C MET A 190 -3.84 -11.64 9.62
N PHE A 191 -3.22 -12.66 9.04
CA PHE A 191 -3.52 -13.05 7.66
C PHE A 191 -4.75 -13.95 7.62
N ASP A 192 -5.78 -13.53 6.88
CA ASP A 192 -7.00 -14.31 6.70
C ASP A 192 -6.84 -15.40 5.62
N VAL A 193 -7.82 -16.30 5.56
CA VAL A 193 -7.89 -17.41 4.60
C VAL A 193 -7.89 -16.88 3.17
N VAL A 194 -6.88 -17.29 2.40
CA VAL A 194 -6.78 -16.95 0.97
C VAL A 194 -8.00 -17.51 0.21
N PRO A 195 -8.74 -16.68 -0.56
CA PRO A 195 -9.87 -17.15 -1.36
C PRO A 195 -9.44 -18.19 -2.42
N PRO A 196 -10.26 -19.20 -2.74
CA PRO A 196 -9.87 -20.30 -3.63
C PRO A 196 -9.26 -19.87 -4.97
N ARG A 197 -9.81 -18.84 -5.61
CA ARG A 197 -9.30 -18.30 -6.89
C ARG A 197 -7.85 -17.79 -6.83
N TRP A 198 -7.37 -17.40 -5.65
CA TRP A 198 -6.05 -16.85 -5.40
C TRP A 198 -5.06 -17.87 -4.79
N ARG A 199 -5.50 -19.10 -4.54
CA ARG A 199 -4.64 -20.20 -4.06
C ARG A 199 -3.84 -20.80 -5.22
N ARG A 200 -2.94 -20.01 -5.80
CA ARG A 200 -2.13 -20.41 -6.95
C ARG A 200 -0.66 -20.41 -6.60
N GLY A 201 0.07 -21.42 -7.09
CA GLY A 201 1.51 -21.53 -6.89
C GLY A 201 1.90 -21.39 -5.43
N LYS A 202 2.79 -20.44 -5.13
CA LYS A 202 3.38 -20.24 -3.80
C LYS A 202 2.63 -19.25 -2.89
N VAL A 203 1.45 -18.74 -3.28
CA VAL A 203 0.77 -17.66 -2.53
C VAL A 203 0.50 -18.03 -1.07
N VAL A 204 -0.13 -19.18 -0.81
CA VAL A 204 -0.46 -19.61 0.56
C VAL A 204 0.80 -19.86 1.38
N SER A 205 1.79 -20.57 0.83
CA SER A 205 3.07 -20.81 1.50
C SER A 205 3.85 -19.53 1.77
N SER A 206 3.79 -18.54 0.88
CA SER A 206 4.44 -17.23 1.06
C SER A 206 3.78 -16.44 2.18
N ILE A 207 2.45 -16.45 2.29
CA ILE A 207 1.73 -15.79 3.38
C ILE A 207 2.04 -16.48 4.72
N ALA A 208 1.98 -17.82 4.77
CA ALA A 208 2.30 -18.59 5.96
C ALA A 208 3.73 -18.32 6.45
N ARG A 209 4.69 -18.34 5.51
CA ARG A 209 6.10 -18.03 5.80
C ARG A 209 6.27 -16.60 6.30
N ALA A 210 5.66 -15.62 5.61
CA ALA A 210 5.73 -14.22 6.02
C ALA A 210 5.17 -14.03 7.43
N ALA A 211 4.01 -14.64 7.74
CA ALA A 211 3.40 -14.62 9.07
C ALA A 211 4.36 -15.19 10.14
N GLY A 212 4.99 -16.34 9.86
CA GLY A 212 5.98 -16.95 10.75
C GLY A 212 7.23 -16.08 10.95
N GLU A 213 7.74 -15.46 9.88
CA GLU A 213 8.93 -14.59 9.94
C GLU A 213 8.67 -13.30 10.75
N ILE A 214 7.48 -12.71 10.65
CA ILE A 214 7.12 -11.48 11.38
C ILE A 214 6.39 -11.75 12.70
N GLY A 215 6.18 -13.01 13.07
CA GLY A 215 5.52 -13.43 14.31
C GLY A 215 4.02 -13.13 14.37
N LEU A 216 3.34 -13.00 13.22
CA LEU A 216 1.89 -12.82 13.16
C LEU A 216 1.13 -14.12 12.92
N LEU A 217 -0.15 -14.10 13.25
CA LEU A 217 -1.06 -15.22 13.07
C LEU A 217 -1.51 -15.30 11.60
N SER A 218 -1.69 -16.52 11.09
CA SER A 218 -2.31 -16.76 9.78
C SER A 218 -3.36 -17.87 9.87
N VAL A 219 -4.49 -17.67 9.21
CA VAL A 219 -5.57 -18.65 9.15
C VAL A 219 -5.44 -19.46 7.86
N ILE A 220 -5.07 -20.74 8.00
CA ILE A 220 -4.88 -21.65 6.87
C ILE A 220 -5.86 -22.81 7.05
N ARG A 221 -6.54 -23.20 5.96
CA ARG A 221 -7.37 -24.42 6.02
C ARG A 221 -6.44 -25.62 6.05
N GLU A 222 -6.81 -26.65 6.78
CA GLU A 222 -6.01 -27.88 6.94
C GLU A 222 -5.49 -28.45 5.60
N ARG A 223 -6.37 -28.55 4.60
CA ARG A 223 -6.01 -29.03 3.25
C ARG A 223 -5.02 -28.15 2.47
N ASP A 224 -4.83 -26.90 2.89
CA ASP A 224 -3.95 -25.92 2.26
C ASP A 224 -2.66 -25.72 3.07
N LEU A 225 -2.43 -26.51 4.15
CA LEU A 225 -1.20 -26.42 4.94
C LEU A 225 0.02 -26.75 4.08
N PRO A 226 1.07 -25.92 4.07
CA PRO A 226 2.32 -26.27 3.44
C PRO A 226 2.95 -27.50 4.15
N PRO A 227 3.59 -28.42 3.41
CA PRO A 227 4.29 -29.55 4.01
C PRO A 227 5.33 -29.07 5.04
N GLY A 228 5.32 -29.63 6.25
CA GLY A 228 6.27 -29.30 7.32
C GLY A 228 5.86 -28.14 8.25
N THR A 229 4.59 -27.72 8.23
CA THR A 229 4.06 -26.62 9.09
C THR A 229 3.30 -27.15 10.33
N SER A 230 3.67 -28.32 10.85
CA SER A 230 3.08 -28.94 12.06
C SER A 230 4.04 -28.92 13.24
#